data_AF-A0A2V9CYW4-F1
#
_entry.id   AF-A0A2V9CYW4-F1
#
_cell.length_a   1.000
_cell.length_b   1.000
_cell.length_c   1.000
_cell.angle_alpha   90.00
_cell.angle_beta   90.00
_cell.angle_gamma   90.00
#
_symmetry.space_group_name_H-M   'P 1'
#
loop_
_entity.id
_entity.type
_entity.pdbx_description
1 polymer ?
#
loop_
_entity_poly.entity_id
_entity_poly.type
_entity_poly.pdbx_seq_one_letter_code
_entity_poly.pdbx_strand_id
1 'polypeptide(L)'
;MIERYLTCGNPSCKCARGERHGPVWYLTITLGPGRTTSAVVPSELLERVRHWIENYRKVKGDLEKISEINRELLRRERKKKPRD
;
A
#
# COMPACT_ATOMS: atom_id res chain seq x y z
N MET A 1 5.68 -1.01 -0.90
CA MET A 1 6.80 -0.44 -1.66
C MET A 1 7.48 -1.59 -2.38
N ILE A 2 7.90 -1.39 -3.62
CA ILE A 2 8.50 -2.42 -4.47
C ILE A 2 9.85 -1.90 -4.97
N GLU A 3 10.89 -2.71 -4.85
CA GLU A 3 12.20 -2.47 -5.44
C GLU A 3 12.23 -3.03 -6.87
N ARG A 4 12.78 -2.27 -7.83
CA ARG A 4 12.93 -2.70 -9.21
C ARG A 4 14.29 -2.32 -9.78
N TYR A 5 14.76 -3.16 -10.69
CA TYR A 5 15.89 -2.90 -11.55
C TYR A 5 15.41 -2.89 -13.01
N LEU A 6 15.71 -1.82 -13.74
CA LEU A 6 15.10 -1.50 -15.03
C LEU A 6 16.14 -1.48 -16.16
N THR A 7 15.69 -1.68 -17.40
CA THR A 7 16.48 -1.44 -18.60
C THR A 7 16.08 -0.09 -19.22
N CYS A 8 17.01 0.62 -19.85
CA CYS A 8 16.75 1.93 -20.45
C CYS A 8 16.30 1.87 -21.92
N GLY A 9 16.16 0.67 -22.49
CA GLY A 9 15.78 0.47 -23.90
C GLY A 9 16.91 0.68 -24.92
N ASN A 10 18.05 1.29 -24.53
CA ASN A 10 19.22 1.37 -25.39
C ASN A 10 19.92 -0.01 -25.49
N PRO A 11 20.01 -0.62 -26.68
CA PRO A 11 20.63 -1.95 -26.85
C PRO A 11 22.15 -1.97 -26.56
N SER A 12 22.84 -0.83 -26.68
CA SER A 12 24.28 -0.75 -26.38
C SER A 12 24.57 -0.54 -24.89
N CYS A 13 23.56 -0.15 -24.10
CA CYS A 13 23.74 0.06 -22.67
C CYS A 13 24.04 -1.26 -21.94
N LYS A 14 24.87 -1.20 -20.91
CA LYS A 14 25.20 -2.36 -20.05
C LYS A 14 23.97 -3.01 -19.41
N CYS A 15 22.89 -2.26 -19.22
CA CYS A 15 21.63 -2.81 -18.72
C CYS A 15 21.00 -3.87 -19.65
N ALA A 16 21.29 -3.82 -20.95
CA ALA A 16 20.83 -4.83 -21.91
C ALA A 16 21.58 -6.16 -21.76
N ARG A 17 22.77 -6.16 -21.14
CA ARG A 17 23.64 -7.32 -20.94
C ARG A 17 23.56 -7.92 -19.52
N GLY A 18 22.63 -7.44 -18.70
CA GLY A 18 22.38 -7.97 -17.34
C GLY A 18 22.61 -6.96 -16.22
N GLU A 19 23.36 -5.88 -16.44
CA GLU A 19 23.64 -4.84 -15.44
C GLU A 19 22.53 -3.78 -15.39
N ARG A 20 21.33 -4.19 -14.95
CA ARG A 20 20.14 -3.33 -14.92
C ARG A 20 20.31 -2.09 -14.03
N HIS A 21 19.67 -0.99 -14.41
CA HIS A 21 19.67 0.26 -13.65
C HIS A 21 18.83 0.12 -12.38
N GLY A 22 19.33 0.63 -11.26
CA GLY A 22 18.59 0.63 -10.01
C GLY A 22 19.51 0.65 -8.79
N PRO A 23 18.93 0.49 -7.59
CA PRO A 23 17.50 0.24 -7.37
C PRO A 23 16.61 1.45 -7.64
N VAL A 24 15.43 1.21 -8.24
CA VAL A 24 14.34 2.18 -8.35
C VAL A 24 13.20 1.71 -7.45
N TRP A 25 12.75 2.59 -6.57
CA TRP A 25 11.70 2.27 -5.61
C TRP A 25 10.35 2.82 -6.08
N TYR A 26 9.32 1.98 -6.00
CA TYR A 26 7.95 2.35 -6.33
C TYR A 26 7.05 2.25 -5.10
N LEU A 27 6.28 3.30 -4.85
CA LEU A 27 5.12 3.27 -3.98
C LEU A 27 3.88 2.93 -4.80
N THR A 28 3.33 1.74 -4.59
CA THR A 28 2.07 1.29 -5.21
C THR A 28 0.93 1.48 -4.23
N ILE A 29 -0.16 2.10 -4.69
CA ILE A 29 -1.34 2.45 -3.88
C ILE A 29 -2.59 1.97 -4.62
N THR A 30 -3.51 1.31 -3.91
CA THR A 30 -4.84 0.96 -4.43
C THR A 30 -5.87 1.93 -3.86
N LEU A 31 -6.46 2.76 -4.72
CA LEU A 31 -7.43 3.80 -4.37
C LEU A 31 -8.89 3.31 -4.46
N GLY A 32 -9.09 2.04 -4.82
CA GLY A 32 -10.40 1.40 -4.98
C GLY A 32 -10.29 0.14 -5.84
N PRO A 33 -11.39 -0.61 -6.01
CA PRO A 33 -11.40 -1.80 -6.87
C PRO A 33 -10.88 -1.48 -8.28
N GLY A 34 -9.86 -2.21 -8.73
CA GLY A 34 -9.22 -2.01 -10.04
C GLY A 34 -8.40 -0.71 -10.20
N ARG A 35 -8.34 0.16 -9.19
CA ARG A 35 -7.64 1.47 -9.27
C ARG A 35 -6.32 1.43 -8.52
N THR A 36 -5.33 0.79 -9.13
CA THR A 36 -3.95 0.75 -8.60
C THR A 36 -3.07 1.73 -9.36
N THR A 37 -2.42 2.64 -8.64
CA THR A 37 -1.42 3.57 -9.18
C THR A 37 -0.06 3.31 -8.54
N SER A 38 1.01 3.74 -9.21
CA SER A 38 2.37 3.66 -8.69
C SER A 38 3.12 4.97 -8.94
N ALA A 39 3.91 5.39 -7.96
CA ALA A 39 4.80 6.54 -8.05
C ALA A 39 6.24 6.12 -7.73
N VAL A 40 7.21 6.68 -8.44
CA VAL A 40 8.63 6.51 -8.11
C VAL A 40 8.93 7.28 -6.82
N VAL A 41 9.71 6.67 -5.93
CA VAL A 41 10.16 7.27 -4.68
C VAL A 41 11.64 7.64 -4.81
N PRO A 42 12.00 8.92 -4.68
CA PRO A 42 13.40 9.34 -4.61
C PRO A 42 14.11 8.69 -3.41
N SER A 43 15.39 8.36 -3.59
CA SER A 43 16.21 7.65 -2.58
C SER A 43 16.23 8.35 -1.23
N GLU A 44 16.32 9.67 -1.23
CA GLU A 44 16.35 10.53 -0.05
C GLU A 44 15.04 10.51 0.73
N LEU A 45 13.95 10.03 0.13
CA LEU A 45 12.63 9.97 0.77
C LEU A 45 12.25 8.58 1.25
N LEU A 46 13.07 7.56 1.02
CA LEU A 46 12.69 6.17 1.27
C LEU A 46 12.29 5.91 2.72
N GLU A 47 13.11 6.32 3.68
CA GLU A 47 12.82 6.13 5.11
C GLU A 47 11.53 6.85 5.53
N ARG A 48 11.35 8.08 5.04
CA ARG A 48 10.14 8.86 5.31
C ARG A 48 8.88 8.18 4.76
N VAL A 49 8.95 7.66 3.53
CA VAL A 49 7.81 6.95 2.91
C VAL A 49 7.56 5.61 3.61
N ARG A 50 8.61 4.89 4.04
CA ARG A 50 8.47 3.66 4.84
C ARG A 50 7.71 3.94 6.13
N HIS A 51 8.08 5.00 6.84
CA HIS A 51 7.40 5.42 8.06
C HIS A 51 5.92 5.82 7.81
N TRP A 52 5.62 6.51 6.70
CA TRP A 52 4.23 6.80 6.34
C TRP A 52 3.41 5.55 6.05
N ILE A 53 3.99 4.53 5.40
CA ILE A 53 3.32 3.25 5.17
C ILE A 53 2.99 2.56 6.51
N GLU A 54 3.90 2.60 7.48
CA GLU A 54 3.67 2.05 8.82
C GLU A 54 2.54 2.77 9.54
N ASN A 55 2.55 4.10 9.54
CA ASN A 55 1.49 4.91 10.14
C ASN A 55 0.13 4.63 9.51
N TYR A 56 0.09 4.54 8.17
CA TYR A 56 -1.12 4.15 7.45
C TYR A 56 -1.65 2.78 7.89
N ARG A 57 -0.78 1.77 7.99
CA ARG A 57 -1.15 0.42 8.44
C ARG A 57 -1.72 0.43 9.85
N LYS A 58 -1.10 1.18 10.77
CA LYS A 58 -1.57 1.32 12.15
C LYS A 58 -2.97 1.93 12.21
N VAL A 59 -3.15 3.09 11.57
CA VAL A 59 -4.45 3.78 11.51
C VAL A 59 -5.53 2.90 10.89
N LYS A 60 -5.22 2.22 9.77
CA LYS A 60 -6.17 1.31 9.12
C LYS A 60 -6.58 0.16 10.05
N GLY A 61 -5.61 -0.47 10.73
CA GLY A 61 -5.88 -1.56 11.66
C GLY A 61 -6.75 -1.11 12.84
N ASP A 62 -6.50 0.07 13.39
CA ASP A 62 -7.31 0.59 14.50
C ASP A 62 -8.73 0.96 14.05
N LEU A 63 -8.89 1.51 12.84
CA LEU A 63 -10.22 1.74 12.24
C LEU A 63 -10.98 0.43 11.97
N GLU A 64 -10.29 -0.64 11.56
CA GLU A 64 -10.89 -1.96 11.37
C GLU A 64 -11.39 -2.53 12.70
N LYS A 65 -10.62 -2.42 13.78
CA LYS A 65 -11.05 -2.83 15.14
C LYS A 65 -12.27 -2.05 15.61
N ILE A 66 -12.28 -0.73 15.45
CA ILE A 66 -13.45 0.11 15.79
C ILE A 66 -14.67 -0.34 14.99
N SER A 67 -14.49 -0.59 13.70
CA SER A 67 -15.57 -1.05 12.81
C SER A 67 -16.12 -2.42 13.24
N GLU A 68 -15.26 -3.34 13.67
CA GLU A 68 -15.66 -4.65 14.19
C GLU A 68 -16.48 -4.51 15.49
N ILE A 69 -16.01 -3.71 16.45
CA ILE A 69 -16.72 -3.42 17.70
C ILE A 69 -18.11 -2.85 17.40
N ASN A 70 -18.18 -1.86 16.51
CA ASN A 70 -19.44 -1.23 16.14
C ASN A 70 -20.43 -2.22 15.50
N ARG A 71 -19.94 -3.12 14.62
CA ARG A 71 -20.77 -4.18 14.02
C ARG A 71 -21.29 -5.15 15.07
N GLU A 72 -20.47 -5.51 16.05
CA GLU A 72 -20.88 -6.39 17.15
C GLU A 72 -21.92 -5.74 18.07
N LEU A 73 -21.74 -4.46 18.43
CA LEU A 73 -22.71 -3.71 19.21
C LEU A 73 -24.07 -3.64 18.49
N LEU A 74 -24.06 -3.30 17.19
CA LEU A 74 -25.26 -3.28 16.36
C LEU A 74 -25.95 -4.64 16.30
N ARG A 75 -25.18 -5.73 16.19
CA ARG A 75 -25.72 -7.10 16.20
C ARG A 75 -26.41 -7.42 17.53
N ARG A 76 -25.84 -7.00 18.66
CA ARG A 76 -26.43 -7.21 20.00
C ARG A 76 -27.72 -6.41 20.17
N GLU A 77 -27.77 -5.16 19.71
CA GLU A 77 -28.98 -4.34 19.76
C GLU A 77 -30.12 -4.95 18.94
N ARG A 78 -29.84 -5.43 17.72
CA ARG A 78 -30.83 -6.11 16.88
C ARG A 78 -31.40 -7.38 17.50
N LYS A 79 -30.61 -8.11 18.32
CA LYS A 79 -31.09 -9.29 19.05
C LYS A 79 -31.99 -8.94 20.24
N LYS A 80 -31.84 -7.74 20.81
CA LYS A 80 -32.63 -7.26 21.95
C LYS A 80 -33.99 -6.72 21.54
N LYS A 81 -34.15 -6.22 20.31
CA LYS A 81 -35.48 -5.84 19.79
C LYS A 81 -36.26 -7.12 19.41
N PRO A 82 -37.47 -7.34 19.95
CA PRO A 82 -38.38 -8.34 19.41
C PRO A 82 -38.59 -8.06 17.92
N ARG A 83 -38.73 -9.12 17.11
CA ARG A 83 -39.24 -8.96 15.75
C ARG A 83 -40.75 -8.73 15.91
N ASP A 84 -41.22 -7.54 15.53
CA ASP A 84 -42.64 -7.28 15.31
C ASP A 84 -43.16 -8.17 14.16
#